data_AF-A0A966WMX2-F1
#
_entry.id   AF-A0A966WMX2-F1
#
_cell.length_a   1.000
_cell.length_b   1.000
_cell.length_c   1.000
_cell.angle_alpha   90.00
_cell.angle_beta   90.00
_cell.angle_gamma   90.00
#
_symmetry.space_group_name_H-M   'P 1'
#
loop_
_entity.id
_entity.type
_entity.pdbx_description
1 polymer ?
#
loop_
_entity_poly.entity_id
_entity_poly.type
_entity_poly.pdbx_seq_one_letter_code
_entity_poly.pdbx_strand_id
1 'polypeptide(L)'
;MPVLLVSIILMVPLLIIGMRRHLTFFVFRIAIVALLAAFLLLFAGYDRSVWLVTGMGLFFVGFNLLEAMLPSLVTRVAPGYAKGTATGVYNTFEFSGVFIGGAIGGVLHGAYGSPGVFLFCTLAIFAWLVVSFFGSSPQLRESLTLRLSPENSDDRSIREFR
;
A
#
# COMPACT_ATOMS: atom_id res chain seq x y z
N MET A 1 -1.90 -17.67 14.23
CA MET A 1 -2.61 -16.59 14.97
C MET A 1 -1.73 -15.78 15.95
N PRO A 2 -0.56 -16.26 16.45
CA PRO A 2 0.35 -15.39 17.20
C PRO A 2 1.18 -14.43 16.32
N VAL A 3 1.64 -14.89 15.15
CA VAL A 3 2.52 -14.13 14.24
C VAL A 3 1.86 -12.89 13.64
N LEU A 4 0.54 -12.96 13.40
CA LEU A 4 -0.27 -11.84 12.89
C LEU A 4 -0.30 -10.67 13.89
N LEU A 5 -0.56 -10.97 15.17
CA LEU A 5 -0.61 -9.95 16.24
C LEU A 5 0.76 -9.29 16.44
N VAL A 6 1.84 -10.07 16.45
CA VAL A 6 3.20 -9.54 16.57
C VAL A 6 3.57 -8.65 15.38
N SER A 7 3.18 -9.02 14.16
CA SER A 7 3.43 -8.21 12.96
C SER A 7 2.66 -6.90 12.95
N ILE A 8 1.42 -6.90 13.42
CA ILE A 8 0.62 -5.67 13.53
C ILE A 8 1.28 -4.71 14.52
N ILE A 9 1.73 -5.21 15.68
CA ILE A 9 2.42 -4.40 16.70
C ILE A 9 3.76 -3.84 16.17
N LEU A 10 4.53 -4.62 15.40
CA LEU A 10 5.80 -4.18 14.82
C LEU A 10 5.65 -3.21 13.65
N MET A 11 4.55 -3.30 12.90
CA MET A 11 4.29 -2.48 11.72
C MET A 11 3.92 -1.03 12.09
N VAL A 12 3.15 -0.84 13.16
CA VAL A 12 2.71 0.49 13.63
C VAL A 12 3.88 1.49 13.83
N PRO A 13 4.98 1.18 14.54
CA PRO A 13 6.09 2.11 14.69
C PRO A 13 6.84 2.36 13.37
N LEU A 14 6.99 1.35 12.51
CA LEU A 14 7.62 1.50 11.19
C LEU A 14 6.83 2.45 10.28
N LEU A 15 5.50 2.33 10.30
CA LEU A 15 4.59 3.18 9.54
C LEU A 15 4.64 4.63 10.05
N ILE A 16 4.61 4.83 11.37
CA ILE A 16 4.70 6.17 11.97
C ILE A 16 6.01 6.87 11.60
N ILE A 17 7.13 6.16 11.59
CA ILE A 17 8.44 6.71 11.21
C ILE A 17 8.47 7.07 9.72
N GLY A 18 7.92 6.23 8.84
CA GLY A 18 7.90 6.45 7.39
C GLY A 18 7.03 7.64 6.95
N MET A 19 5.88 7.86 7.60
CA MET A 19 4.94 8.92 7.18
C MET A 19 5.37 10.34 7.57
N ARG A 20 6.22 10.51 8.58
CA ARG A 20 6.58 11.84 9.11
C ARG A 20 7.42 12.74 8.18
N ARG A 21 7.92 12.23 7.04
CA ARG A 21 8.92 12.95 6.22
C ARG A 21 8.46 13.34 4.80
N HIS A 22 7.17 13.22 4.45
CA HIS A 22 6.64 13.50 3.08
C HIS A 22 7.27 12.67 1.94
N LEU A 23 7.96 11.58 2.28
CA LEU A 23 8.67 10.68 1.34
C LEU A 23 7.81 9.45 0.96
N THR A 24 6.50 9.61 0.78
CA THR A 24 5.55 8.49 0.63
C THR A 24 5.95 7.51 -0.48
N PHE A 25 6.43 8.00 -1.63
CA PHE A 25 6.91 7.14 -2.73
C PHE A 25 8.21 6.39 -2.42
N PHE A 26 9.09 6.96 -1.60
CA PHE A 26 10.32 6.29 -1.17
C PHE A 26 10.02 5.15 -0.19
N VAL A 27 9.13 5.39 0.78
CA VAL A 27 8.68 4.36 1.73
C VAL A 27 7.95 3.22 1.00
N PHE A 28 7.13 3.56 0.00
CA PHE A 28 6.47 2.58 -0.87
C PHE A 28 7.49 1.66 -1.58
N ARG A 29 8.55 2.23 -2.18
CA ARG A 29 9.62 1.43 -2.82
C ARG A 29 10.39 0.57 -1.83
N ILE A 30 10.71 1.09 -0.64
CA ILE A 30 11.36 0.31 0.42
C ILE A 30 10.50 -0.90 0.79
N ALA A 31 9.20 -0.70 0.92
CA ALA A 31 8.29 -1.76 1.31
C ALA A 31 8.15 -2.83 0.22
N ILE A 32 8.19 -2.47 -1.07
CA ILE A 32 8.29 -3.43 -2.19
C ILE A 32 9.62 -4.21 -2.13
N VAL A 33 10.75 -3.53 -1.88
CA VAL A 33 12.06 -4.19 -1.74
C VAL A 33 12.08 -5.15 -0.54
N ALA A 34 11.48 -4.77 0.58
CA ALA A 34 11.35 -5.64 1.75
C ALA A 34 10.51 -6.89 1.43
N LEU A 35 9.43 -6.72 0.68
CA LEU A 35 8.58 -7.83 0.22
C LEU A 35 9.35 -8.76 -0.73
N LEU A 36 10.14 -8.20 -1.66
CA LEU A 36 11.00 -8.97 -2.56
C LEU A 36 12.04 -9.79 -1.79
N ALA A 37 12.71 -9.16 -0.81
CA ALA A 37 13.67 -9.83 0.05
C ALA A 37 13.02 -10.95 0.87
N ALA A 38 11.79 -10.76 1.34
CA ALA A 38 11.04 -11.79 2.05
C ALA A 38 10.79 -13.03 1.19
N PHE A 39 10.34 -12.86 -0.06
CA PHE A 39 10.11 -14.00 -0.95
C PHE A 39 11.40 -14.69 -1.41
N LEU A 40 12.49 -13.94 -1.62
CA LEU A 40 13.81 -14.52 -1.88
C LEU A 40 14.32 -15.36 -0.70
N LEU A 41 14.12 -14.88 0.53
CA LEU A 41 14.45 -15.60 1.76
C LEU A 41 13.61 -16.88 1.89
N LEU A 42 12.32 -16.81 1.59
CA LEU A 42 11.43 -17.97 1.62
C LEU A 42 11.78 -19.01 0.55
N PHE A 43 12.19 -18.56 -0.63
CA PHE A 43 12.65 -19.43 -1.71
C PHE A 43 13.98 -20.12 -1.36
N ALA A 44 14.98 -19.36 -0.90
CA ALA A 44 16.30 -19.89 -0.58
C ALA A 44 16.34 -20.73 0.71
N GLY A 45 15.47 -20.41 1.66
CA GLY A 45 15.44 -21.00 3.00
C GLY A 45 14.28 -21.98 3.25
N TYR A 46 13.63 -22.49 2.19
CA TYR A 46 12.39 -23.28 2.32
C TYR A 46 12.57 -24.54 3.20
N ASP A 47 13.79 -25.10 3.24
CA ASP A 47 14.12 -26.31 4.00
C ASP A 47 14.28 -26.09 5.52
N ARG A 48 14.38 -24.84 5.98
CA ARG A 48 14.87 -24.54 7.34
C ARG A 48 13.89 -23.64 8.09
N SER A 49 13.29 -24.16 9.16
CA SER A 49 12.19 -23.47 9.89
C SER A 49 12.52 -22.05 10.36
N VAL A 50 13.78 -21.76 10.72
CA VAL A 50 14.22 -20.42 11.12
C VAL A 50 14.08 -19.40 9.99
N TRP A 51 14.38 -19.81 8.75
CA TRP A 51 14.30 -18.95 7.57
C TRP A 51 12.84 -18.72 7.15
N LEU A 52 11.99 -19.73 7.31
CA LEU A 52 10.55 -19.59 7.09
C LEU A 52 9.92 -18.58 8.04
N VAL A 53 10.23 -18.66 9.35
CA VAL A 53 9.70 -17.71 10.35
C VAL A 53 10.19 -16.29 10.07
N THR A 54 11.48 -16.13 9.77
CA THR A 54 12.08 -14.83 9.48
C THR A 54 11.53 -14.22 8.19
N GLY A 55 11.44 -15.00 7.12
CA GLY A 55 10.87 -14.59 5.84
C GLY A 55 9.39 -14.23 5.95
N MET A 56 8.61 -15.01 6.70
CA MET A 56 7.19 -14.72 6.93
C MET A 56 6.99 -13.46 7.78
N GLY A 57 7.84 -13.22 8.79
CA GLY A 57 7.83 -11.97 9.55
C GLY A 57 8.13 -10.75 8.68
N LEU A 58 9.16 -10.84 7.82
CA LEU A 58 9.50 -9.76 6.89
C LEU A 58 8.39 -9.52 5.86
N PHE A 59 7.76 -10.59 5.36
CA PHE A 59 6.61 -10.51 4.47
C PHE A 59 5.46 -9.73 5.11
N PHE A 60 5.08 -10.05 6.34
CA PHE A 60 4.00 -9.33 7.03
C PHE A 60 4.31 -7.85 7.24
N VAL A 61 5.56 -7.52 7.60
CA VAL A 61 5.98 -6.12 7.75
C VAL A 61 5.86 -5.36 6.43
N GLY A 62 6.38 -5.92 5.33
CA GLY A 62 6.31 -5.30 4.00
C GLY A 62 4.88 -5.19 3.48
N PHE A 63 4.10 -6.28 3.59
CA PHE A 63 2.72 -6.36 3.13
C PHE A 63 1.81 -5.38 3.88
N ASN A 64 1.82 -5.40 5.23
CA ASN A 64 0.97 -4.51 6.01
C ASN A 64 1.32 -3.02 5.75
N LEU A 65 2.60 -2.72 5.57
CA LEU A 65 3.05 -1.36 5.23
C LEU A 65 2.55 -0.94 3.83
N LEU A 66 2.54 -1.84 2.84
CA LEU A 66 1.93 -1.62 1.54
C LEU A 66 0.41 -1.43 1.64
N GLU A 67 -0.28 -2.33 2.34
CA GLU A 67 -1.73 -2.34 2.52
C GLU A 67 -2.23 -1.03 3.13
N ALA A 68 -1.49 -0.45 4.08
CA ALA A 68 -1.84 0.85 4.65
C ALA A 68 -1.57 2.03 3.70
N MET A 69 -0.55 1.94 2.83
CA MET A 69 -0.18 3.02 1.92
C MET A 69 -1.04 3.08 0.66
N LEU A 70 -1.42 1.93 0.10
CA LEU A 70 -2.20 1.83 -1.14
C LEU A 70 -3.52 2.63 -1.13
N PRO A 71 -4.42 2.51 -0.13
CA PRO A 71 -5.65 3.30 -0.08
C PRO A 71 -5.36 4.79 0.09
N SER A 72 -4.29 5.14 0.82
CA SER A 72 -3.85 6.54 0.96
C SER A 72 -3.38 7.13 -0.37
N LEU A 73 -2.65 6.36 -1.18
CA LEU A 73 -2.18 6.77 -2.51
C LEU A 73 -3.36 6.93 -3.49
N VAL A 74 -4.28 5.96 -3.53
CA VAL A 74 -5.46 5.99 -4.41
C VAL A 74 -6.34 7.20 -4.11
N THR A 75 -6.59 7.49 -2.83
CA THR A 75 -7.44 8.63 -2.43
C THR A 75 -6.76 10.00 -2.61
N ARG A 76 -5.42 10.06 -2.70
CA ARG A 76 -4.67 11.29 -3.01
C ARG A 76 -4.68 11.64 -4.50
N VAL A 77 -4.79 10.65 -5.38
CA VAL A 77 -4.90 10.86 -6.84
C VAL A 77 -6.34 11.18 -7.25
N ALA A 78 -7.33 10.70 -6.48
CA ALA A 78 -8.74 10.93 -6.76
C ALA A 78 -9.18 12.40 -6.50
N PRO A 79 -10.00 13.01 -7.37
CA PRO A 79 -10.58 14.33 -7.14
C PRO A 79 -11.47 14.32 -5.89
N GLY A 80 -11.57 15.46 -5.20
CA GLY A 80 -12.18 15.58 -3.87
C GLY A 80 -13.57 14.96 -3.71
N TYR A 81 -14.41 15.01 -4.74
CA TYR A 81 -15.76 14.46 -4.74
C TYR A 81 -15.84 12.94 -4.99
N ALA A 82 -14.79 12.33 -5.55
CA ALA A 82 -14.78 10.93 -6.00
C ALA A 82 -13.95 9.97 -5.12
N LYS A 83 -13.52 10.43 -3.93
CA LYS A 83 -12.69 9.62 -3.00
C LYS A 83 -13.36 8.30 -2.58
N GLY A 84 -14.69 8.32 -2.37
CA GLY A 84 -15.47 7.13 -2.03
C GLY A 84 -15.50 6.10 -3.17
N THR A 85 -15.75 6.55 -4.40
CA THR A 85 -15.72 5.69 -5.60
C THR A 85 -14.32 5.12 -5.84
N ALA A 86 -13.27 5.92 -5.67
CA ALA A 86 -11.89 5.45 -5.82
C ALA A 86 -11.53 4.34 -4.81
N THR A 87 -12.00 4.48 -3.56
CA THR A 87 -11.84 3.45 -2.52
C THR A 87 -12.62 2.17 -2.87
N GLY A 88 -13.84 2.30 -3.41
CA GLY A 88 -14.63 1.16 -3.87
C GLY A 88 -13.97 0.41 -5.03
N VAL A 89 -13.44 1.12 -6.03
CA VAL A 89 -12.70 0.51 -7.14
C VAL A 89 -11.45 -0.22 -6.64
N TYR A 90 -10.70 0.38 -5.70
CA TYR A 90 -9.55 -0.27 -5.07
C TYR A 90 -9.91 -1.61 -4.43
N ASN A 91 -10.96 -1.64 -3.59
CA ASN A 91 -11.40 -2.87 -2.92
C ASN A 91 -11.82 -3.97 -3.93
N THR A 92 -12.46 -3.60 -5.05
CA THR A 92 -12.83 -4.57 -6.10
C THR A 92 -11.60 -5.21 -6.73
N PHE A 93 -10.57 -4.42 -7.04
CA PHE A 93 -9.31 -4.95 -7.57
C PHE A 93 -8.56 -5.78 -6.53
N GLU A 94 -8.63 -5.40 -5.25
CA GLU A 94 -8.03 -6.15 -4.15
C GLU A 94 -8.65 -7.56 -4.04
N PHE A 95 -9.98 -7.66 -3.94
CA PHE A 95 -10.66 -8.95 -3.89
C PHE A 95 -10.44 -9.77 -5.17
N SER A 96 -10.46 -9.13 -6.34
CA SER A 96 -10.18 -9.78 -7.62
C SER A 96 -8.74 -10.33 -7.66
N GLY A 97 -7.78 -9.55 -7.16
CA GLY A 97 -6.38 -9.93 -7.05
C GLY A 97 -6.17 -11.09 -6.10
N VAL A 98 -6.81 -11.09 -4.94
CA VAL A 98 -6.77 -12.21 -3.97
C VAL A 98 -7.35 -13.48 -4.61
N PHE A 99 -8.46 -13.38 -5.34
CA PHE A 99 -9.08 -14.51 -6.01
C PHE A 99 -8.17 -15.10 -7.11
N ILE A 100 -7.71 -14.26 -8.04
CA ILE A 100 -6.85 -14.69 -9.15
C ILE A 100 -5.51 -15.20 -8.63
N GLY A 101 -4.91 -14.48 -7.68
CA GLY A 101 -3.66 -14.87 -7.03
C GLY A 101 -3.78 -16.20 -6.28
N GLY A 102 -4.90 -16.43 -5.59
CA GLY A 102 -5.20 -17.70 -4.93
C GLY A 102 -5.36 -18.86 -5.92
N ALA A 103 -6.07 -18.64 -7.03
CA ALA A 103 -6.24 -19.64 -8.08
C ALA A 103 -4.91 -20.01 -8.74
N ILE A 104 -4.13 -19.02 -9.18
CA ILE A 104 -2.82 -19.23 -9.81
C ILE A 104 -1.85 -19.87 -8.81
N GLY A 105 -1.81 -19.37 -7.58
CA GLY A 105 -0.95 -19.90 -6.52
C GLY A 105 -1.29 -21.35 -6.17
N GLY A 106 -2.57 -21.72 -6.14
CA GLY A 106 -3.01 -23.10 -5.92
C GLY A 106 -2.58 -24.04 -7.04
N VAL A 107 -2.74 -23.63 -8.30
CA VAL A 107 -2.29 -24.41 -9.47
C VAL A 107 -0.77 -24.57 -9.47
N LEU A 108 -0.03 -23.48 -9.20
CA LEU A 108 1.44 -23.52 -9.12
C LEU A 108 1.93 -24.42 -7.98
N HIS A 109 1.27 -24.36 -6.82
CA HIS A 109 1.59 -25.22 -5.69
C HIS A 109 1.36 -26.70 -6.04
N GLY A 110 0.29 -27.01 -6.78
CA GLY A 110 0.01 -28.37 -7.23
C GLY A 110 1.03 -28.90 -8.25
N ALA A 111 1.53 -28.06 -9.14
CA ALA A 111 2.47 -28.46 -10.20
C ALA A 111 3.95 -28.43 -9.78
N TYR A 112 4.36 -27.43 -9.00
CA TYR A 112 5.77 -27.12 -8.70
C TYR A 112 6.08 -27.04 -7.19
N GLY A 113 5.10 -27.34 -6.33
CA GLY A 113 5.25 -27.25 -4.88
C GLY A 113 5.40 -25.81 -4.36
N SER A 114 5.74 -25.69 -3.08
CA SER A 114 5.91 -24.39 -2.41
C SER A 114 7.01 -23.51 -3.03
N PRO A 115 8.18 -24.04 -3.46
CA PRO A 115 9.22 -23.22 -4.10
C PRO A 115 8.75 -22.55 -5.40
N GLY A 116 7.91 -23.23 -6.19
CA GLY A 116 7.35 -22.66 -7.42
C GLY A 116 6.47 -21.43 -7.16
N VAL A 117 5.69 -21.45 -6.08
CA VAL A 117 4.88 -20.30 -5.64
C VAL A 117 5.78 -19.13 -5.22
N PHE A 118 6.81 -19.38 -4.40
CA PHE A 118 7.72 -18.32 -3.96
C PHE A 118 8.49 -17.67 -5.12
N LEU A 119 8.92 -18.47 -6.10
CA LEU A 119 9.58 -17.97 -7.30
C LEU A 119 8.64 -17.07 -8.12
N PHE A 120 7.40 -17.51 -8.33
CA PHE A 120 6.39 -16.72 -9.04
C PHE A 120 6.11 -15.38 -8.34
N CYS A 121 5.90 -15.39 -7.02
CA CYS A 121 5.71 -14.17 -6.24
C CYS A 121 6.93 -13.24 -6.31
N THR A 122 8.15 -13.80 -6.27
CA THR A 122 9.40 -13.04 -6.42
C THR A 122 9.44 -12.32 -7.78
N LEU A 123 9.15 -13.03 -8.87
CA LEU A 123 9.13 -12.45 -10.21
C LEU A 123 8.05 -11.38 -10.37
N ALA A 124 6.84 -11.62 -9.82
CA ALA A 124 5.76 -10.65 -9.86
C ALA A 124 6.10 -9.36 -9.11
N ILE A 125 6.69 -9.46 -7.92
CA ILE A 125 7.13 -8.30 -7.13
C ILE A 125 8.31 -7.60 -7.80
N PHE A 126 9.24 -8.35 -8.40
CA PHE A 126 10.34 -7.76 -9.14
C PHE A 126 9.83 -6.96 -10.35
N ALA A 127 8.90 -7.51 -11.12
CA ALA A 127 8.25 -6.79 -12.21
C ALA A 127 7.55 -5.52 -11.71
N TRP A 128 6.85 -5.61 -10.57
CA TRP A 128 6.21 -4.45 -9.97
C TRP A 128 7.21 -3.39 -9.49
N LEU A 129 8.35 -3.81 -8.92
CA LEU A 129 9.43 -2.93 -8.50
C LEU A 129 9.97 -2.16 -9.70
N VAL A 130 10.23 -2.84 -10.83
CA VAL A 130 10.64 -2.20 -12.08
C VAL A 130 9.61 -1.15 -12.49
N VAL A 131 8.32 -1.50 -12.56
CA VAL A 131 7.25 -0.54 -12.90
C VAL A 131 7.22 0.65 -11.94
N SER A 132 7.43 0.43 -10.63
CA SER A 132 7.48 1.50 -9.62
C SER A 132 8.67 2.45 -9.79
N PHE A 133 9.79 1.99 -10.35
CA PHE A 133 10.91 2.84 -10.72
C PHE A 133 10.63 3.70 -11.95
N PHE A 134 9.88 3.18 -12.93
CA PHE A 134 9.53 3.89 -14.16
C PHE A 134 8.31 4.82 -14.03
N GLY A 135 7.46 4.62 -13.02
CA GLY A 135 6.29 5.48 -12.76
C GLY A 135 6.69 6.88 -12.26
N SER A 136 6.37 7.92 -13.04
CA SER A 136 6.55 9.33 -12.69
C SER A 136 5.78 9.73 -11.43
N SER A 137 6.46 10.36 -10.47
CA SER A 137 5.90 10.92 -9.25
C SER A 137 4.81 11.95 -9.58
N PRO A 138 3.50 11.67 -9.37
CA PRO A 138 2.47 12.67 -9.55
C PRO A 138 2.67 13.74 -8.50
N GLN A 139 2.80 15.00 -8.93
CA GLN A 139 2.87 16.14 -8.01
C GLN A 139 1.56 16.20 -7.22
N LEU A 140 1.63 15.96 -5.91
CA LEU A 140 0.47 16.06 -5.03
C LEU A 140 0.00 17.51 -5.01
N ARG A 141 -1.04 17.83 -5.80
CA ARG A 141 -1.74 19.10 -5.69
C ARG A 141 -2.46 19.09 -4.35
N GLU A 142 -1.97 19.90 -3.42
CA GLU A 142 -2.71 20.29 -2.23
C GLU A 142 -4.12 20.65 -2.68
N SER A 143 -5.11 19.86 -2.25
CA SER A 143 -6.49 20.34 -2.27
C SER A 143 -6.52 21.45 -1.22
N LEU A 144 -6.14 22.65 -1.64
CA LEU A 144 -6.37 23.88 -0.94
C LEU A 144 -7.87 23.90 -0.69
N THR A 145 -8.30 23.44 0.49
CA THR A 145 -9.66 23.66 0.94
C THR A 145 -9.72 25.15 1.16
N LEU A 146 -10.10 25.87 0.10
CA LEU A 146 -10.59 27.22 0.15
C LEU A 146 -11.83 27.12 1.02
N ARG A 147 -11.60 27.16 2.34
CA ARG A 147 -12.62 27.54 3.31
C ARG A 147 -13.04 28.91 2.82
N LEU A 148 -14.15 28.94 2.09
CA LEU A 148 -14.96 30.13 2.03
C LEU A 148 -15.23 30.46 3.49
N SER A 149 -14.51 31.47 4.00
CA SER A 149 -14.91 32.12 5.23
C SER A 149 -16.36 32.51 5.02
N PRO A 150 -17.32 32.01 5.81
CA PRO A 150 -18.60 32.65 5.88
C PRO A 150 -18.38 33.92 6.72
N GLU A 151 -17.68 34.91 6.16
CA GLU A 151 -17.63 36.23 6.76
C GLU A 151 -18.63 37.12 6.03
N ASN A 152 -19.81 37.11 6.63
CA ASN A 152 -20.84 38.12 6.55
C ASN A 152 -21.47 38.39 5.18
N SER A 153 -22.56 37.66 4.93
CA SER A 153 -23.81 38.37 4.66
C SER A 153 -24.06 39.43 5.74
N ASP A 154 -24.26 40.66 5.28
CA ASP A 154 -25.09 41.71 5.86
C ASP A 154 -24.41 42.90 6.56
N ASP A 155 -25.01 44.07 6.32
CA ASP A 155 -24.84 45.38 6.96
C ASP A 155 -23.87 46.43 6.35
N ARG A 156 -23.90 46.64 5.02
CA ARG A 156 -23.38 47.91 4.44
C ARG A 156 -24.21 48.59 3.37
N SER A 157 -25.40 48.08 3.03
CA SER A 157 -26.31 48.73 2.06
C SER A 157 -27.44 49.57 2.69
N ILE A 158 -27.59 49.61 4.03
CA ILE A 158 -28.63 50.41 4.73
C ILE A 158 -28.05 51.70 5.38
N ARG A 159 -26.90 52.19 4.92
CA ARG A 159 -26.34 53.48 5.40
C ARG A 159 -26.27 54.60 4.35
N GLU A 160 -26.76 54.38 3.13
CA GLU A 160 -26.83 55.46 2.10
C GLU A 160 -28.20 56.17 2.02
N PHE A 161 -29.13 55.91 2.94
CA PHE A 161 -30.44 56.57 2.98
C PHE A 161 -30.75 57.28 4.31
N ARG A 162 -29.74 57.84 4.98
CA ARG A 162 -29.98 58.78 6.07
C ARG A 162 -29.08 59.99 6.01
#